data_AF-A0A3M1SD67-F1
#
_entry.id   AF-A0A3M1SD67-F1
#
_cell.length_a   1.000
_cell.length_b   1.000
_cell.length_c   1.000
_cell.angle_alpha   90.00
_cell.angle_beta   90.00
_cell.angle_gamma   90.00
#
_symmetry.space_group_name_H-M   'P 1'
#
loop_
_entity.id
_entity.type
_entity.pdbx_description
1 polymer ?
#
loop_
_entity_poly.entity_id
_entity_poly.type
_entity_poly.pdbx_seq_one_letter_code
_entity_poly.pdbx_strand_id
1 'polypeptide(L)'
;MEFLSPAVLGWLAAAAVPLVLHLWNRRRFDRVDWAAMRFLEAVLRRNRRRIRVRRWLLLLLRTALIVLIVLAAAEPTVERFVPSPGPSSGHTHRVILLDGSFSMQLQEGGAARFEEAKQAITRL
;
A
#
# COMPACT_ATOMS: atom_id res chain seq x y z
N MET A 1 1.51 6.86 13.04
CA MET A 1 1.24 5.92 11.94
C MET A 1 2.35 4.90 11.92
N GLU A 2 2.09 3.72 12.44
CA GLU A 2 3.01 2.59 12.29
C GLU A 2 2.73 1.93 10.94
N PHE A 3 3.80 1.67 10.18
CA PHE A 3 3.69 0.91 8.93
C PHE A 3 4.11 -0.52 9.25
N LEU A 4 3.28 -1.50 8.86
CA LEU A 4 3.61 -2.92 9.06
C LEU A 4 4.89 -3.31 8.30
N SER A 5 5.17 -2.63 7.19
CA SER A 5 6.27 -2.94 6.28
C SER A 5 6.98 -1.67 5.78
N PRO A 6 7.79 -0.99 6.62
CA PRO A 6 8.44 0.28 6.25
C PRO A 6 9.38 0.15 5.05
N ALA A 7 9.91 -1.03 4.78
CA ALA A 7 10.72 -1.30 3.57
C ALA A 7 9.95 -1.09 2.26
N VAL A 8 8.61 -1.26 2.28
CA VAL A 8 7.77 -1.11 1.08
C VAL A 8 7.69 0.35 0.61
N LEU A 9 7.94 1.32 1.50
CA LEU A 9 8.02 2.74 1.15
C LEU A 9 9.14 3.05 0.15
N GLY A 10 10.18 2.21 0.06
CA GLY A 10 11.22 2.35 -0.96
C GLY A 10 10.67 2.25 -2.40
N TRP A 11 9.59 1.49 -2.60
CA TRP A 11 8.93 1.36 -3.90
C TRP A 11 8.24 2.64 -4.37
N LEU A 12 8.06 3.63 -3.50
CA LEU A 12 7.52 4.93 -3.87
C LEU A 12 8.44 5.65 -4.89
N ALA A 13 9.74 5.31 -4.92
CA ALA A 13 10.66 5.73 -5.97
C ALA A 13 10.20 5.30 -7.37
N ALA A 14 9.46 4.19 -7.52
CA ALA A 14 8.91 3.76 -8.80
C ALA A 14 7.86 4.76 -9.35
N ALA A 15 7.22 5.56 -8.49
CA ALA A 15 6.31 6.62 -8.93
C ALA A 15 7.05 7.75 -9.69
N ALA A 16 8.38 7.87 -9.51
CA ALA A 16 9.19 8.82 -10.27
C ALA A 16 9.41 8.40 -11.74
N VAL A 17 9.30 7.11 -12.07
CA VAL A 17 9.51 6.58 -13.44
C VAL A 17 8.64 7.29 -14.48
N PRO A 18 7.29 7.37 -14.35
CA PRO A 18 6.46 8.07 -15.32
C PRO A 18 6.76 9.58 -15.42
N LEU A 19 7.21 10.21 -14.32
CA LEU A 19 7.60 11.61 -14.30
C LEU A 19 8.89 11.84 -15.11
N VAL A 20 9.90 11.00 -14.89
CA VAL A 20 11.18 11.04 -15.62
C VAL A 20 10.98 10.75 -17.11
N LEU A 21 10.21 9.70 -17.43
CA LEU A 21 9.88 9.37 -18.82
C LEU A 21 9.13 10.51 -19.53
N HIS A 22 8.24 11.22 -18.83
CA HIS A 22 7.58 12.39 -19.38
C HIS A 22 8.55 13.53 -19.71
N LEU A 23 9.48 13.81 -18.79
CA LEU A 23 10.50 14.85 -18.98
C LEU A 23 11.45 14.51 -20.14
N TRP A 24 11.83 13.24 -20.26
CA TRP A 24 12.68 12.74 -21.35
C TRP A 24 11.97 12.82 -22.71
N ASN A 25 10.70 12.43 -22.78
CA ASN A 25 9.93 12.43 -24.02
C ASN A 25 9.59 13.84 -24.53
N ARG A 26 9.83 14.89 -23.73
CA ARG A 26 9.66 16.29 -24.16
C ARG A 26 10.77 16.75 -25.12
N ARG A 27 11.91 16.05 -25.17
CA ARG A 27 13.09 16.46 -25.96
C ARG A 27 13.12 15.96 -27.42
N ARG A 28 12.10 15.22 -27.89
CA ARG A 28 12.08 14.60 -29.23
C ARG A 28 10.96 15.11 -30.13
N PHE A 29 10.83 16.42 -30.27
CA PHE A 29 9.98 16.98 -31.32
C PHE A 29 10.86 17.45 -32.47
N ASP A 30 11.21 16.52 -33.36
CA ASP A 30 11.69 16.91 -34.69
C ASP A 30 10.54 17.59 -35.43
N ARG A 31 10.74 18.87 -35.74
CA ARG A 31 9.79 19.63 -36.54
C ARG A 31 10.09 19.35 -38.00
N VAL A 32 9.26 18.54 -38.63
CA VAL A 32 9.29 18.37 -40.08
C VAL A 32 8.33 19.39 -40.69
N ASP A 33 8.88 20.38 -41.40
CA ASP A 33 8.07 21.36 -42.13
C ASP A 33 7.48 20.70 -43.38
N TRP A 34 6.19 20.39 -43.34
CA TRP A 34 5.46 19.78 -44.46
C TRP A 34 4.30 20.67 -44.90
N ALA A 35 4.17 20.92 -46.20
CA ALA A 35 3.25 21.93 -46.75
C ALA A 35 1.77 21.70 -46.36
N ALA A 36 1.33 20.44 -46.22
CA ALA A 36 -0.04 20.11 -45.80
C ALA A 36 -0.30 20.35 -44.29
N MET A 37 0.74 20.41 -43.46
CA MET A 37 0.60 20.65 -42.01
C MET A 37 0.12 22.06 -41.68
N ARG A 38 0.26 23.04 -42.59
CA ARG A 38 -0.20 24.43 -42.38
C ARG A 38 -1.71 24.53 -42.19
N PHE A 39 -2.50 23.70 -42.89
CA PHE A 39 -3.95 23.64 -42.72
C PHE A 39 -4.33 22.94 -41.41
N LEU A 40 -3.60 21.89 -41.04
CA LEU A 40 -3.82 21.14 -39.80
C LEU A 40 -3.41 21.95 -38.55
N GLU A 41 -2.40 22.82 -38.66
CA GLU A 41 -1.91 23.64 -37.56
C GLU A 41 -2.95 24.66 -37.07
N ALA A 42 -3.77 25.20 -37.97
CA ALA A 42 -4.86 26.12 -37.62
C ALA A 42 -5.91 25.45 -36.70
N VAL A 43 -6.23 24.18 -36.95
CA VAL A 43 -7.15 23.38 -36.13
C VAL A 43 -6.48 22.96 -34.81
N LEU A 44 -5.21 22.56 -34.85
CA LEU A 44 -4.47 22.17 -33.64
C LEU A 44 -4.29 23.32 -32.66
N ARG A 45 -4.07 24.56 -33.12
CA ARG A 45 -3.92 25.74 -32.23
C ARG A 45 -5.09 25.88 -31.26
N ARG A 46 -6.32 25.58 -31.70
CA ARG A 46 -7.52 25.63 -30.84
C ARG A 46 -7.56 24.49 -29.81
N ASN A 47 -7.01 23.32 -30.14
CA ASN A 47 -6.97 22.15 -29.26
C ASN A 47 -5.70 22.01 -28.40
N ARG A 48 -4.66 22.83 -28.62
CA ARG A 48 -3.39 22.79 -27.86
C ARG A 48 -3.59 22.87 -26.34
N ARG A 49 -4.53 23.69 -25.86
CA ARG A 49 -4.85 23.80 -24.42
C ARG A 49 -5.46 22.51 -23.87
N ARG A 50 -6.46 21.94 -24.56
CA ARG A 50 -7.15 20.72 -24.14
C ARG A 50 -6.22 19.51 -24.12
N ILE A 51 -5.35 19.40 -25.13
CA ILE A 51 -4.33 18.35 -25.20
C ILE A 51 -3.34 18.48 -24.04
N ARG A 52 -2.90 19.70 -23.71
CA ARG A 52 -2.00 19.93 -22.58
C ARG A 52 -2.62 19.50 -21.25
N VAL A 53 -3.86 19.94 -20.97
CA VAL A 53 -4.59 19.58 -19.74
C VAL A 53 -4.75 18.06 -19.62
N ARG A 54 -5.18 17.40 -20.70
CA ARG A 54 -5.35 15.93 -20.71
C ARG A 54 -4.03 15.21 -20.47
N ARG A 55 -2.91 15.73 -20.98
CA ARG A 55 -1.58 15.15 -20.76
C ARG A 55 -1.15 15.22 -19.29
N TRP A 56 -1.38 16.36 -18.62
CA TRP A 56 -1.11 16.51 -17.19
C TRP A 56 -2.01 15.63 -16.34
N LEU A 57 -3.30 15.53 -16.69
CA LEU A 57 -4.25 14.68 -15.98
C LEU A 57 -3.88 13.19 -16.09
N LEU A 58 -3.49 12.74 -17.29
CA LEU A 58 -3.04 11.36 -17.50
C LEU A 58 -1.73 11.06 -16.77
N LEU A 59 -0.81 12.02 -16.67
CA LEU A 59 0.41 11.87 -15.89
C LEU A 59 0.09 11.72 -14.40
N LEU A 60 -0.75 12.60 -13.86
CA LEU A 60 -1.18 12.58 -12.46
C LEU A 60 -1.86 11.26 -12.12
N LEU A 61 -2.78 10.78 -12.97
CA LEU A 61 -3.47 9.51 -12.76
C LEU A 61 -2.49 8.33 -12.75
N ARG A 62 -1.51 8.31 -13.67
CA ARG A 62 -0.50 7.25 -13.73
C ARG A 62 0.40 7.23 -12.49
N THR A 63 0.82 8.40 -12.00
CA THR A 63 1.60 8.49 -10.76
C THR A 63 0.76 8.13 -9.53
N ALA A 64 -0.49 8.58 -9.48
CA ALA A 64 -1.40 8.31 -8.37
C ALA A 64 -1.68 6.81 -8.23
N LEU A 65 -1.84 6.09 -9.34
CA LEU A 65 -2.04 4.64 -9.32
C LEU A 65 -0.86 3.91 -8.65
N ILE A 66 0.38 4.26 -9.01
CA ILE A 66 1.58 3.65 -8.42
C ILE A 66 1.65 3.97 -6.93
N VAL A 67 1.41 5.22 -6.55
CA VAL A 67 1.41 5.65 -5.14
C VAL A 67 0.33 4.91 -4.34
N LEU A 68 -0.88 4.77 -4.88
CA LEU A 68 -1.97 4.03 -4.23
C LEU A 68 -1.64 2.55 -4.06
N ILE A 69 -1.01 1.91 -5.04
CA ILE A 69 -0.59 0.51 -4.93
C ILE A 69 0.47 0.35 -3.84
N VAL A 70 1.47 1.23 -3.81
CA VAL A 70 2.53 1.20 -2.79
C VAL A 70 1.95 1.46 -1.40
N LEU A 71 1.02 2.41 -1.27
CA LEU A 71 0.32 2.67 -0.01
C LEU A 71 -0.55 1.48 0.43
N ALA A 72 -1.29 0.85 -0.50
CA ALA A 72 -2.07 -0.33 -0.19
C ALA A 72 -1.18 -1.50 0.28
N ALA A 73 -0.02 -1.68 -0.35
CA ALA A 73 0.96 -2.70 0.02
C ALA A 73 1.71 -2.39 1.32
N ALA A 74 1.84 -1.11 1.69
CA ALA A 74 2.45 -0.69 2.94
C ALA A 74 1.52 -0.86 4.16
N GLU A 75 0.25 -1.24 3.94
CA GLU A 75 -0.78 -1.44 4.97
C GLU A 75 -0.72 -0.36 6.08
N PRO A 76 -0.99 0.92 5.77
CA PRO A 76 -0.95 1.98 6.77
C PRO A 76 -1.97 1.68 7.86
N THR A 77 -1.49 1.42 9.07
CA THR A 77 -2.38 1.34 10.22
C THR A 77 -2.85 2.76 10.54
N VAL A 78 -4.09 3.04 10.15
CA VAL A 78 -4.79 4.22 10.64
C VAL A 78 -5.26 3.84 12.03
N GLU A 79 -4.53 4.28 13.06
CA GLU A 79 -5.08 4.30 14.42
C GLU A 79 -6.42 5.03 14.31
N ARG A 80 -7.52 4.29 14.42
CA ARG A 80 -8.84 4.93 14.47
C ARG A 80 -8.78 5.83 15.69
N PHE A 81 -9.10 7.10 15.49
CA PHE A 81 -9.27 8.10 16.54
C PHE A 81 -10.54 7.78 17.36
N VAL A 82 -10.65 6.55 17.86
CA VAL A 82 -11.54 6.21 18.95
C VAL A 82 -10.73 6.52 20.19
N PRO A 83 -11.16 7.48 21.03
CA PRO A 83 -10.47 7.74 22.28
C PRO A 83 -10.63 6.50 23.16
N SER A 84 -9.66 5.61 23.11
CA SER A 84 -9.51 4.55 24.10
C SER A 84 -8.77 5.17 25.29
N PRO A 85 -9.34 5.16 26.50
CA PRO A 85 -8.67 5.68 27.67
C PRO A 85 -7.63 4.66 28.13
N GLY A 86 -6.45 4.67 27.51
CA GLY A 86 -5.34 3.81 27.90
C GLY A 86 -4.08 4.05 27.06
N PRO A 87 -2.89 4.01 27.66
CA PRO A 87 -1.63 4.22 26.94
C PRO A 87 -1.46 3.13 25.87
N SER A 88 -1.05 3.55 24.67
CA SER A 88 -0.76 2.74 23.49
C SER A 88 0.38 1.74 23.75
N SER A 89 0.03 0.67 24.45
CA SER A 89 0.79 -0.58 24.49
C SER A 89 0.09 -1.48 23.48
N GLY A 90 0.79 -1.97 22.45
CA GLY A 90 0.18 -2.88 21.48
C GLY A 90 -0.48 -4.06 22.21
N HIS A 91 -1.82 -4.09 22.24
CA HIS A 91 -2.55 -5.18 22.89
C HIS A 91 -2.44 -6.40 21.97
N THR A 92 -1.49 -7.29 22.25
CA THR A 92 -1.46 -8.60 21.59
C THR A 92 -2.66 -9.41 22.10
N HIS A 93 -3.73 -9.46 21.31
CA HIS A 93 -4.85 -10.36 21.58
C HIS A 93 -4.38 -11.81 21.39
N ARG A 94 -4.06 -12.50 22.49
CA ARG A 94 -3.69 -13.91 22.48
C ARG A 94 -4.92 -14.76 22.78
N VAL A 95 -5.44 -15.46 21.77
CA VAL A 95 -6.51 -16.45 21.94
C VAL A 95 -5.87 -17.81 22.07
N ILE A 96 -6.05 -18.45 23.24
CA ILE A 96 -5.54 -19.78 23.50
C ILE A 96 -6.72 -20.75 23.51
N LEU A 97 -6.72 -21.70 22.58
CA LEU A 97 -7.69 -22.78 22.53
C LEU A 97 -7.12 -23.99 23.27
N LEU A 98 -7.82 -24.45 24.29
CA LEU A 98 -7.47 -25.62 25.07
C LEU A 98 -8.43 -26.77 24.74
N ASP A 99 -7.89 -27.95 24.42
CA ASP A 99 -8.72 -29.14 24.19
C ASP A 99 -9.35 -29.60 25.52
N GLY A 100 -10.65 -29.87 25.50
CA GLY A 100 -11.46 -30.35 26.62
C GLY A 100 -11.99 -31.78 26.42
N SER A 101 -11.44 -32.53 25.46
CA SER A 101 -11.82 -33.91 25.17
C SER A 101 -11.54 -34.86 26.34
N PHE A 102 -12.21 -36.02 26.38
CA PHE A 102 -12.10 -36.98 27.49
C PHE A 102 -10.68 -37.52 27.71
N SER A 103 -9.86 -37.58 26.64
CA SER A 103 -8.45 -37.98 26.73
C SER A 103 -7.57 -37.00 27.52
N MET A 104 -8.02 -35.75 27.71
CA MET A 104 -7.33 -34.73 28.50
C MET A 104 -7.43 -34.97 30.01
N GLN A 105 -8.34 -35.85 30.44
CA GLN A 105 -8.45 -36.31 31.83
C GLN A 105 -7.49 -37.46 32.16
N LEU A 106 -6.75 -37.98 31.17
CA LEU A 106 -5.75 -39.02 31.38
C LEU A 106 -4.65 -38.47 32.31
N GLN A 107 -4.38 -39.22 33.38
CA GLN A 107 -3.30 -38.92 34.31
C GLN A 107 -2.04 -39.66 33.89
N GLU A 108 -1.01 -38.92 33.51
CA GLU A 108 0.33 -39.44 33.28
C GLU A 108 1.28 -38.74 34.25
N GLY A 109 2.07 -39.49 35.00
CA GLY A 109 3.04 -38.90 35.94
C GLY A 109 2.44 -38.18 37.16
N GLY A 110 1.16 -38.39 37.48
CA GLY A 110 0.51 -37.87 38.70
C GLY A 110 -0.29 -36.57 38.52
N ALA A 111 -0.35 -36.01 37.31
CA ALA A 111 -1.22 -34.88 36.97
C ALA A 111 -2.08 -35.22 35.74
N ALA A 112 -3.27 -34.65 35.66
CA ALA A 112 -4.07 -34.72 34.44
C ALA A 112 -3.42 -33.84 33.35
N ARG A 113 -3.37 -34.33 32.10
CA ARG A 113 -2.83 -33.57 30.95
C ARG A 113 -3.47 -32.19 30.79
N PHE A 114 -4.74 -32.05 31.16
CA PHE A 114 -5.44 -30.77 31.19
C PHE A 114 -4.84 -29.76 32.17
N GLU A 115 -4.39 -30.21 33.35
CA GLU A 115 -3.77 -29.34 34.35
C GLU A 115 -2.35 -28.94 33.94
N GLU A 116 -1.61 -29.85 33.30
CA GLU A 116 -0.30 -29.53 32.73
C GLU A 116 -0.41 -28.45 31.63
N ALA A 117 -1.39 -28.57 30.75
CA ALA A 117 -1.66 -27.59 29.70
C ALA A 117 -2.04 -26.21 30.27
N LYS A 118 -2.85 -26.16 31.35
CA LYS A 118 -3.14 -24.90 32.07
C LYS A 118 -1.87 -24.27 32.65
N GLN A 119 -1.01 -25.07 33.28
CA GLN A 119 0.24 -24.57 33.85
C GLN A 119 1.19 -24.04 32.78
N ALA A 120 1.25 -24.67 31.60
CA ALA A 120 2.01 -24.18 30.47
C ALA A 120 1.49 -22.82 29.96
N ILE A 121 0.17 -22.62 29.98
CA ILE A 121 -0.46 -21.35 29.60
C ILE A 121 -0.14 -20.23 30.59
N THR A 122 -0.11 -20.50 31.90
CA THR A 122 0.22 -19.48 32.91
C THR A 122 1.68 -19.02 32.84
N ARG A 123 2.56 -19.78 32.17
CA ARG A 123 3.99 -19.45 31.98
C ARG A 123 4.25 -18.62 30.71
N LEU A 124 3.25 -18.41 29.85
CA LEU A 124 3.33 -17.73 28.55
C LEU A 124 3.03 -16.24 28.63
#